data_AF-A0A932NTQ1-F1
#
_entry.id   AF-A0A932NTQ1-F1
#
_cell.length_a   1.000
_cell.length_b   1.000
_cell.length_c   1.000
_cell.angle_alpha   90.00
_cell.angle_beta   90.00
_cell.angle_gamma   90.00
#
_symmetry.space_group_name_H-M   'P 1'
#
loop_
_entity.id
_entity.type
_entity.pdbx_description
1 polymer ?
#
loop_
_entity_poly.entity_id
_entity_poly.type
_entity_poly.pdbx_seq_one_letter_code
_entity_poly.pdbx_strand_id
1 'polypeptide(L)'
;MPQDTLSAEQLDQLPAGQELDALVAEKVMDEAKPLVGHEDVHLEPRKSRDGNWICWPEYDRGDVCEWAPAPFSTDIRAAWEVAEKLNEELWKRGIVFEMGNNPHTPKRAWWVNLIFPEQNGRHETEITYAETMPLAICRTALKAALSSNTGAR
;
A
#
# COMPACT_ATOMS: atom_id res chain seq x y z
N MET A 1 4.67 -16.10 -18.23
CA MET A 1 4.01 -14.79 -18.45
C MET A 1 5.01 -13.72 -18.03
N PRO A 2 5.25 -12.66 -18.82
CA PRO A 2 6.11 -11.59 -18.36
C PRO A 2 5.44 -10.96 -17.13
N GLN A 3 6.18 -10.87 -16.03
CA GLN A 3 5.75 -10.09 -14.88
C GLN A 3 5.90 -8.62 -15.27
N ASP A 4 4.83 -8.02 -15.80
CA ASP A 4 4.72 -6.57 -15.94
C ASP A 4 4.84 -5.98 -14.54
N THR A 5 6.08 -5.64 -14.19
CA THR A 5 6.41 -5.07 -12.89
C THR A 5 6.18 -3.58 -13.02
N LEU A 6 5.16 -3.07 -12.32
CA LEU A 6 4.90 -1.64 -12.23
C LEU A 6 6.18 -0.89 -11.83
N SER A 7 6.59 0.10 -12.62
CA SER A 7 7.75 0.94 -12.30
C SER A 7 7.45 1.91 -11.16
N ALA A 8 8.49 2.40 -10.47
CA ALA A 8 8.34 3.38 -9.40
C ALA A 8 7.61 4.66 -9.88
N GLU A 9 7.86 5.08 -11.11
CA GLU A 9 7.22 6.24 -11.74
C GLU A 9 5.74 6.00 -11.98
N GLN A 10 5.34 4.78 -12.39
CA GLN A 10 3.94 4.42 -12.57
C GLN A 10 3.21 4.44 -11.22
N LEU A 11 3.82 3.92 -10.15
CA LEU A 11 3.25 3.97 -8.79
C LEU A 11 3.04 5.41 -8.30
N ASP A 12 3.94 6.33 -8.64
CA ASP A 12 3.80 7.75 -8.30
C ASP A 12 2.67 8.46 -9.03
N GLN A 13 2.19 7.90 -10.15
CA GLN A 13 1.04 8.43 -10.89
C GLN A 13 -0.28 7.76 -10.50
N LEU A 14 -0.27 6.61 -9.82
CA LEU A 14 -1.50 5.94 -9.38
C LEU A 14 -2.22 6.80 -8.33
N PRO A 15 -3.47 7.24 -8.60
CA PRO A 15 -4.23 8.01 -7.62
C PRO A 15 -4.60 7.13 -6.41
N ALA A 16 -4.97 7.76 -5.30
CA ALA A 16 -5.60 7.06 -4.19
C ALA A 16 -6.93 6.42 -4.65
N GLY A 17 -7.22 5.21 -4.17
CA GLY A 17 -8.43 4.46 -4.49
C GLY A 17 -8.21 2.96 -4.62
N GLN A 18 -9.26 2.27 -5.06
CA GLN A 18 -9.36 0.80 -5.02
C GLN A 18 -8.21 0.07 -5.75
N GLU A 19 -7.73 0.60 -6.88
CA GLU A 19 -6.63 -0.04 -7.62
C GLU A 19 -5.32 -0.03 -6.81
N LEU A 20 -4.96 1.12 -6.24
CA LEU A 20 -3.78 1.25 -5.39
C LEU A 20 -3.94 0.43 -4.11
N ASP A 21 -5.12 0.47 -3.51
CA ASP A 21 -5.42 -0.26 -2.26
C ASP A 21 -5.37 -1.77 -2.45
N ALA A 22 -5.83 -2.28 -3.61
CA ALA A 22 -5.70 -3.68 -3.97
C ALA A 22 -4.23 -4.09 -4.12
N LEU A 23 -3.42 -3.26 -4.78
CA LEU A 23 -1.97 -3.52 -4.87
C LEU A 23 -1.32 -3.55 -3.48
N VAL A 24 -1.68 -2.63 -2.58
CA VAL A 24 -1.18 -2.61 -1.21
C VAL A 24 -1.58 -3.89 -0.48
N ALA A 25 -2.85 -4.31 -0.56
CA ALA A 25 -3.32 -5.56 0.05
C ALA A 25 -2.50 -6.77 -0.44
N GLU A 26 -2.29 -6.87 -1.75
CA GLU A 26 -1.61 -8.02 -2.36
C GLU A 26 -0.09 -8.03 -2.15
N LYS A 27 0.57 -6.88 -2.31
CA LYS A 27 2.04 -6.80 -2.41
C LYS A 27 2.70 -6.35 -1.12
N VAL A 28 2.00 -5.58 -0.30
CA VAL A 28 2.52 -5.10 0.98
C VAL A 28 1.93 -5.94 2.10
N MET A 29 0.62 -6.17 2.11
CA MET A 29 -0.05 -6.92 3.19
C MET A 29 -0.02 -8.44 2.98
N ASP A 30 0.49 -8.92 1.84
CA ASP A 30 0.57 -10.34 1.47
C ASP A 30 -0.79 -11.07 1.47
N GLU A 31 -1.89 -10.35 1.27
CA GLU A 31 -3.23 -10.92 1.23
C GLU A 31 -3.83 -10.79 -0.17
N ALA A 32 -3.89 -11.91 -0.89
CA ALA A 32 -4.51 -11.98 -2.21
C ALA A 32 -6.01 -11.72 -2.14
N LYS A 33 -6.56 -11.10 -3.20
CA LYS A 33 -8.01 -10.95 -3.34
C LYS A 33 -8.70 -12.32 -3.22
N PRO A 34 -9.70 -12.47 -2.34
CA PRO A 34 -10.44 -13.73 -2.26
C PRO A 34 -11.07 -14.12 -3.61
N LEU A 35 -10.87 -15.38 -4.00
CA LEU A 35 -11.43 -15.95 -5.25
C LEU A 35 -12.83 -16.53 -5.09
N VAL A 36 -13.31 -16.65 -3.84
CA VAL A 36 -14.62 -17.24 -3.55
C VAL A 36 -15.68 -16.32 -4.13
N GLY A 37 -16.27 -16.74 -5.25
CA GLY A 37 -17.52 -16.18 -5.75
C GLY A 37 -18.61 -16.39 -4.71
N HIS A 38 -19.49 -15.40 -4.53
CA HIS A 38 -20.52 -15.47 -3.51
C HIS A 38 -21.63 -16.43 -3.94
N GLU A 39 -21.54 -17.69 -3.48
CA GLU A 39 -22.68 -18.62 -3.56
C GLU A 39 -23.75 -18.27 -2.50
N ASP A 40 -23.35 -17.58 -1.43
CA ASP A 40 -24.23 -17.18 -0.32
C ASP A 40 -24.27 -15.66 -0.13
N VAL A 41 -25.45 -15.07 -0.33
CA VAL A 41 -25.80 -13.71 0.12
C VAL A 41 -25.62 -13.61 1.64
N HIS A 42 -24.94 -12.56 2.11
CA HIS A 42 -24.77 -12.29 3.54
C HIS A 42 -25.27 -10.89 3.91
N LEU A 43 -25.83 -10.76 5.12
CA LEU A 43 -26.43 -9.50 5.58
C LEU A 43 -25.42 -8.51 6.15
N GLU A 44 -24.26 -8.99 6.60
CA GLU A 44 -23.23 -8.18 7.24
C GLU A 44 -21.95 -8.18 6.37
N PRO A 45 -21.13 -7.12 6.42
CA PRO A 45 -19.87 -7.08 5.69
C PRO A 45 -18.97 -8.24 6.14
N ARG A 46 -18.50 -9.04 5.19
CA ARG A 46 -17.54 -10.10 5.47
C ARG A 46 -16.13 -9.55 5.27
N LYS A 47 -15.24 -9.87 6.21
CA LYS A 47 -13.82 -9.57 6.10
C LYS A 47 -13.07 -10.80 5.60
N SER A 48 -12.01 -10.59 4.86
CA SER A 48 -11.04 -11.64 4.56
C SER A 48 -10.31 -12.07 5.82
N ARG A 49 -9.39 -13.04 5.69
CA ARG A 49 -8.69 -13.64 6.83
C ARG A 49 -7.99 -12.59 7.68
N ASP A 50 -7.27 -11.68 7.03
CA ASP A 50 -6.49 -10.64 7.71
C ASP A 50 -7.20 -9.27 7.67
N GLY A 51 -8.37 -9.21 7.03
CA GLY A 51 -9.24 -8.03 7.01
C GLY A 51 -8.85 -6.95 6.00
N ASN A 52 -7.86 -7.21 5.13
CA ASN A 52 -7.46 -6.26 4.08
C ASN A 52 -8.44 -6.26 2.89
N TRP A 53 -9.39 -7.18 2.85
CA TRP A 53 -10.52 -7.18 1.93
C TRP A 53 -11.84 -7.24 2.68
N ILE A 54 -12.82 -6.49 2.20
CA ILE A 54 -14.17 -6.42 2.74
C ILE A 54 -15.14 -6.67 1.60
N CYS A 55 -16.04 -7.65 1.77
CA CYS A 55 -17.18 -7.81 0.87
C CYS A 55 -18.40 -7.12 1.44
N TRP A 56 -18.95 -6.18 0.65
CA TRP A 56 -20.17 -5.47 0.98
C TRP A 56 -21.34 -6.07 0.19
N PRO A 57 -22.46 -6.42 0.84
CA PRO A 57 -23.66 -6.80 0.11
C PRO A 57 -24.25 -5.57 -0.59
N GLU A 58 -24.27 -5.56 -1.93
CA GLU A 58 -24.96 -4.52 -2.70
C GLU A 58 -26.39 -4.98 -3.04
N TYR A 59 -27.34 -4.66 -2.15
CA TYR A 59 -28.75 -5.00 -2.33
C TYR A 59 -29.36 -4.33 -3.58
N ASP A 60 -28.92 -3.12 -3.91
CA ASP A 60 -29.46 -2.32 -5.00
C ASP A 60 -29.05 -2.82 -6.40
N ARG A 61 -28.08 -3.75 -6.47
CA ARG A 61 -27.56 -4.32 -7.73
C ARG A 61 -27.89 -5.79 -7.96
N GLY A 62 -28.87 -6.32 -7.21
CA GLY A 62 -29.38 -7.67 -7.42
C GLY A 62 -28.51 -8.76 -6.77
N ASP A 63 -28.24 -8.59 -5.47
CA ASP A 63 -27.56 -9.60 -4.64
C ASP A 63 -26.10 -9.91 -5.06
N VAL A 64 -25.43 -8.94 -5.69
CA VAL A 64 -24.01 -9.06 -6.03
C VAL A 64 -23.18 -8.59 -4.83
N CYS A 65 -22.21 -9.41 -4.39
CA CYS A 65 -21.20 -9.01 -3.42
C CYS A 65 -19.84 -8.98 -4.10
N GLU A 66 -19.14 -7.85 -3.98
CA GLU A 66 -17.79 -7.67 -4.51
C GLU A 66 -16.80 -7.41 -3.38
N TRP A 67 -15.66 -8.10 -3.43
CA TRP A 67 -14.53 -7.82 -2.55
C TRP A 67 -13.87 -6.50 -2.94
N ALA A 68 -13.90 -5.54 -2.03
CA ALA A 68 -13.15 -4.30 -2.09
C ALA A 68 -11.98 -4.36 -1.09
N PRO A 69 -10.81 -3.78 -1.43
CA PRO A 69 -9.71 -3.69 -0.48
C PRO A 69 -10.05 -2.70 0.64
N ALA A 70 -9.37 -2.82 1.78
CA ALA A 70 -9.38 -1.81 2.81
C ALA A 70 -8.83 -0.47 2.25
N PRO A 71 -9.32 0.68 2.72
CA PRO A 71 -9.07 1.99 2.11
C PRO A 71 -7.68 2.55 2.45
N PHE A 72 -6.60 1.79 2.25
CA PHE A 72 -5.23 2.12 2.67
C PHE A 72 -4.75 3.49 2.22
N SER A 73 -5.04 3.90 0.99
CA SER A 73 -4.55 5.14 0.39
C SER A 73 -5.40 6.37 0.70
N THR A 74 -6.55 6.19 1.38
CA THR A 74 -7.49 7.28 1.70
C THR A 74 -7.80 7.41 3.18
N ASP A 75 -7.69 6.33 3.96
CA ASP A 75 -7.90 6.30 5.41
C ASP A 75 -6.58 6.14 6.16
N ILE A 76 -6.28 7.07 7.07
CA ILE A 76 -5.02 7.04 7.80
C ILE A 76 -4.89 5.88 8.79
N ARG A 77 -6.00 5.37 9.32
CA ARG A 77 -5.93 4.22 10.23
C ARG A 77 -5.52 2.96 9.47
N ALA A 78 -6.13 2.71 8.32
CA ALA A 78 -5.72 1.63 7.42
C ALA A 78 -4.28 1.82 6.94
N ALA A 79 -3.89 3.02 6.52
CA ALA A 79 -2.52 3.31 6.10
C ALA A 79 -1.48 3.10 7.22
N TRP A 80 -1.87 3.26 8.49
CA TRP A 80 -0.96 3.05 9.60
C TRP A 80 -0.59 1.58 9.76
N GLU A 81 -1.50 0.64 9.49
CA GLU A 81 -1.20 -0.79 9.47
C GLU A 81 -0.13 -1.12 8.41
N VAL A 82 -0.19 -0.42 7.26
CA VAL A 82 0.82 -0.50 6.19
C VAL A 82 2.16 0.08 6.67
N ALA A 83 2.15 1.21 7.38
CA ALA A 83 3.34 1.83 7.94
C ALA A 83 4.04 0.92 8.97
N GLU A 84 3.26 0.26 9.83
CA GLU A 84 3.77 -0.66 10.84
C GLU A 84 4.43 -1.88 10.20
N LYS A 85 3.75 -2.50 9.22
CA LYS A 85 4.31 -3.63 8.46
C LYS A 85 5.58 -3.22 7.71
N LEU A 86 5.56 -2.09 7.02
CA LEU A 86 6.72 -1.56 6.32
C LEU A 86 7.89 -1.32 7.28
N ASN A 87 7.64 -0.67 8.43
CA ASN A 87 8.67 -0.41 9.42
C ASN A 87 9.28 -1.70 9.99
N GLU A 88 8.48 -2.73 10.24
CA GLU A 88 8.99 -4.03 10.69
C GLU A 88 9.95 -4.65 9.67
N GLU A 89 9.58 -4.64 8.39
CA GLU A 89 10.39 -5.21 7.30
C GLU A 89 11.65 -4.38 7.01
N LEU A 90 11.56 -3.04 7.05
CA LEU A 90 12.69 -2.14 6.86
C LEU A 90 13.68 -2.21 8.02
N TRP A 91 13.18 -2.31 9.26
CA TRP A 91 14.01 -2.45 10.45
C TRP A 91 14.91 -3.68 10.39
N LYS A 92 14.38 -4.82 9.92
CA LYS A 92 15.16 -6.06 9.70
C LYS A 92 16.33 -5.85 8.73
N ARG A 93 16.27 -4.83 7.88
CA ARG A 93 17.28 -4.48 6.87
C ARG A 93 18.16 -3.29 7.27
N GLY A 94 17.95 -2.74 8.47
CA GLY A 94 18.64 -1.53 8.92
C GLY A 94 18.23 -0.25 8.18
N ILE A 95 17.09 -0.27 7.49
CA ILE A 95 16.56 0.90 6.78
C ILE A 95 15.70 1.69 7.77
N VAL A 96 15.93 2.99 7.88
CA VAL A 96 15.13 3.89 8.71
C VAL A 96 14.04 4.54 7.86
N PHE A 97 12.84 4.64 8.43
CA PHE A 97 11.68 5.23 7.78
C PHE A 97 11.26 6.49 8.55
N GLU A 98 11.20 7.61 7.84
CA GLU A 98 10.76 8.89 8.36
C GLU A 98 9.60 9.42 7.52
N MET A 99 8.69 10.15 8.17
CA MET A 99 7.58 10.81 7.46
C MET A 99 7.37 12.21 8.00
N GLY A 100 6.85 13.08 7.15
CA GLY A 100 6.52 14.42 7.55
C GLY A 100 5.63 15.15 6.55
N ASN A 101 5.22 16.34 6.95
CA ASN A 101 4.63 17.32 6.06
C ASN A 101 5.66 18.44 5.86
N ASN A 102 5.91 18.85 4.62
CA ASN A 102 6.71 20.03 4.37
C ASN A 102 5.77 21.25 4.17
N PRO A 103 5.68 22.16 5.16
CA PRO A 103 4.79 23.32 5.05
C PRO A 103 5.29 24.36 4.04
N HIS A 104 6.56 24.26 3.61
CA HIS A 104 7.20 25.23 2.73
C HIS A 104 7.24 24.81 1.26
N THR A 105 6.84 23.58 0.91
CA THR A 105 6.64 23.21 -0.49
C THR A 105 5.29 23.71 -0.99
N PRO A 106 5.22 24.29 -2.20
CA PRO A 106 4.00 24.90 -2.74
C PRO A 106 2.82 23.92 -2.91
N LYS A 107 3.03 22.62 -2.70
CA LYS A 107 2.00 21.57 -2.79
C LYS A 107 1.55 20.99 -1.44
N ARG A 108 2.04 21.48 -0.29
CA ARG A 108 1.74 20.90 1.05
C ARG A 108 1.88 19.37 1.07
N ALA A 109 2.91 18.88 0.38
CA ALA A 109 3.06 17.46 0.13
C ALA A 109 3.50 16.75 1.42
N TRP A 110 2.83 15.64 1.71
CA TRP A 110 3.34 14.65 2.63
C TRP A 110 4.49 13.92 1.96
N TRP A 111 5.50 13.60 2.74
CA TRP A 111 6.65 12.85 2.29
C TRP A 111 6.93 11.70 3.23
N VAL A 112 7.48 10.65 2.64
CA VAL A 112 8.06 9.51 3.33
C VAL A 112 9.47 9.32 2.79
N ASN A 113 10.44 9.20 3.68
CA ASN A 113 11.84 9.04 3.37
C ASN A 113 12.33 7.69 3.88
N LEU A 114 12.89 6.88 2.99
CA LEU A 114 13.62 5.67 3.32
C LEU A 114 15.11 5.98 3.34
N ILE A 115 15.76 5.80 4.49
CA ILE A 115 17.18 6.06 4.69
C ILE A 115 17.89 4.72 4.77
N PHE A 116 18.70 4.43 3.76
CA PHE A 116 19.43 3.17 3.66
C PHE A 116 20.71 3.20 4.53
N PRO A 117 21.18 2.03 5.00
CA PRO A 117 22.47 1.91 5.66
C PRO A 117 23.58 2.54 4.83
N GLU A 118 24.57 3.12 5.52
CA GLU A 118 25.71 3.75 4.86
C GLU A 118 26.45 2.76 3.96
N GLN A 119 26.63 3.12 2.69
CA GLN A 119 27.47 2.40 1.75
C GLN A 119 28.54 3.34 1.22
N ASN A 120 29.81 2.93 1.30
CA ASN A 120 30.96 3.71 0.84
C ASN A 120 31.03 5.15 1.40
N GLY A 121 30.64 5.35 2.66
CA GLY A 121 30.72 6.67 3.31
C GLY A 121 29.52 7.58 3.03
N ARG A 122 28.42 7.07 2.46
CA ARG A 122 27.23 7.84 2.10
C ARG A 122 25.95 7.11 2.46
N HIS A 123 24.97 7.86 2.96
CA HIS A 123 23.58 7.39 3.04
C HIS A 123 22.89 7.61 1.71
N GLU A 124 22.23 6.57 1.21
CA GLU A 124 21.25 6.71 0.13
C GLU A 124 19.88 6.96 0.75
N THR A 125 19.08 7.79 0.09
CA THR A 125 17.72 8.12 0.54
C THR A 125 16.75 8.04 -0.61
N GLU A 126 15.58 7.45 -0.38
CA GLU A 126 14.46 7.44 -1.33
C GLU A 126 13.27 8.19 -0.74
N ILE A 127 12.86 9.27 -1.38
CA ILE A 127 11.76 10.11 -0.91
C ILE A 127 10.57 9.96 -1.84
N THR A 128 9.42 9.60 -1.28
CA THR A 128 8.13 9.58 -1.97
C THR A 128 7.25 10.72 -1.49
N TYR A 129 6.62 11.42 -2.43
CA TYR A 129 5.71 12.53 -2.14
C TYR A 129 4.27 12.20 -2.53
N ALA A 130 3.32 12.70 -1.76
CA ALA A 130 1.91 12.66 -2.12
C ALA A 130 1.12 13.82 -1.49
N GLU A 131 -0.11 14.00 -1.96
CA GLU A 131 -1.03 15.04 -1.46
C GLU A 131 -1.57 14.72 -0.05
N THR A 132 -1.59 13.43 0.32
CA THR A 132 -2.05 12.95 1.63
C THR A 132 -1.04 11.99 2.25
N MET A 133 -1.02 11.91 3.58
CA MET A 133 -0.17 10.96 4.30
C MET A 133 -0.47 9.49 3.95
N PRO A 134 -1.75 9.04 3.91
CA PRO A 134 -2.07 7.67 3.51
C PRO A 134 -1.51 7.27 2.14
N LEU A 135 -1.64 8.17 1.15
CA LEU A 135 -1.14 7.94 -0.19
C LEU A 135 0.40 7.87 -0.24
N ALA A 136 1.10 8.74 0.51
CA ALA A 136 2.56 8.72 0.59
C ALA A 136 3.08 7.41 1.21
N ILE A 137 2.43 6.93 2.28
CA ILE A 137 2.74 5.64 2.92
C ILE A 137 2.56 4.51 1.91
N CYS A 138 1.38 4.40 1.29
CA CYS A 138 1.05 3.31 0.37
C CYS A 138 2.01 3.21 -0.81
N ARG A 139 2.32 4.35 -1.46
CA ARG A 139 3.27 4.39 -2.57
C ARG A 139 4.67 3.96 -2.16
N THR A 140 5.15 4.44 -1.02
CA THR A 140 6.46 4.05 -0.49
C THR A 140 6.52 2.56 -0.20
N ALA A 141 5.49 2.04 0.45
CA ALA A 141 5.43 0.63 0.80
C ALA A 141 5.43 -0.27 -0.45
N LEU A 142 4.70 0.11 -1.49
CA LEU A 142 4.68 -0.61 -2.76
C LEU A 142 6.04 -0.59 -3.47
N LYS A 143 6.70 0.57 -3.54
CA LYS A 143 8.06 0.68 -4.09
C LYS A 143 9.02 -0.26 -3.34
N ALA A 144 9.01 -0.20 -2.00
CA ALA A 144 9.85 -1.05 -1.17
C ALA A 144 9.58 -2.55 -1.40
N ALA A 145 8.31 -2.96 -1.46
CA ALA A 145 7.92 -4.35 -1.70
C ALA A 145 8.37 -4.86 -3.09
N LEU A 146 8.18 -4.05 -4.13
CA LEU A 146 8.50 -4.42 -5.51
C LEU A 146 10.02 -4.42 -5.78
N SER A 147 10.77 -3.49 -5.20
CA SER A 147 12.23 -3.49 -5.26
C SER A 147 12.84 -4.71 -4.55
N SER A 148 12.24 -5.15 -3.44
CA SER A 148 12.71 -6.33 -2.69
C SER A 148 12.52 -7.64 -3.46
N ASN A 149 11.43 -7.75 -4.23
CA ASN A 149 11.16 -8.92 -5.09
C ASN A 149 12.14 -9.04 -6.27
N THR A 150 12.83 -7.96 -6.63
CA THR A 150 13.78 -7.96 -7.75
C THR A 150 15.18 -8.46 -7.33
N GLY A 151 15.49 -8.48 -6.03
CA GLY A 151 16.77 -8.91 -5.47
C GLY A 151 16.83 -10.36 -4.97
N ALA A 152 15.73 -11.12 -5.06
CA ALA A 152 15.63 -12.49 -4.54
C ALA A 152 15.82 -13.59 -5.62
N ARG A 153 16.87 -13.46 -6.45
CA ARG A 153 17.30 -14.50 -7.42
C ARG A 153 18.75 -14.90 -7.24
#